data_AF-M8BPU7-F1
#
_entry.id   AF-M8BPU7-F1
#
_cell.length_a   1.000
_cell.length_b   1.000
_cell.length_c   1.000
_cell.angle_alpha   90.00
_cell.angle_beta   90.00
_cell.angle_gamma   90.00
#
_symmetry.space_group_name_H-M   'P 1'
#
loop_
_entity.id
_entity.type
_entity.pdbx_description
1 polymer ?
#
loop_
_entity_poly.entity_id
_entity_poly.type
_entity_poly.pdbx_seq_one_letter_code
_entity_poly.pdbx_strand_id
1 'polypeptide(L)'
;MDPLAVLRDYAARGDLDKIIFNGDDVLFGDDYTFPANAPTAFTSKQSGRPYPLSAARPLKDRNAVLDARGRDFLAIYHAALRREEDRLRNKDAAPSATGRHEPSAAAAASLANPKLDKSLGDGFVPIILVPSASQTLITIYNVRDFLEDFVFVPSDEKMRAMKGSPKPECVTLQKKHVRGAGGPVAFEVRDKPASLKADDWARVVAVFVLGKEWQFKDWPFKGHVDIFNKVIGFFVRFEDDSVDSAKVVKQWNVKIISLLYCVTNLWCR
;
A
#
# COMPACT_ATOMS: atom_id res chain seq x y z
N MET A 1 8.13 24.89 23.60
CA MET A 1 8.61 23.89 22.61
C MET A 1 7.73 23.98 21.37
N ASP A 2 8.24 23.65 20.19
CA ASP A 2 7.43 23.61 18.97
C ASP A 2 6.44 22.43 19.02
N PRO A 3 5.13 22.62 18.78
CA PRO A 3 4.15 21.54 18.88
C PRO A 3 4.42 20.37 17.92
N LEU A 4 5.03 20.65 16.75
CA LEU A 4 5.41 19.60 15.81
C LEU A 4 6.62 18.80 16.31
N ALA A 5 7.60 19.46 16.94
CA ALA A 5 8.71 18.75 17.58
C ALA A 5 8.23 17.80 18.68
N VAL A 6 7.27 18.23 19.52
CA VAL A 6 6.66 17.35 20.55
C VAL A 6 5.94 16.17 19.90
N LEU A 7 5.13 16.45 18.88
CA LEU A 7 4.40 15.43 18.14
C LEU A 7 5.33 14.42 17.45
N ARG A 8 6.49 14.86 16.95
CA ARG A 8 7.54 13.99 16.40
C ARG A 8 8.13 13.09 17.48
N ASP A 9 8.46 13.64 18.64
CA ASP A 9 9.06 12.89 19.74
C ASP A 9 8.13 11.80 20.27
N TYR A 10 6.84 12.13 20.43
CA TYR A 10 5.82 11.15 20.80
C TYR A 10 5.66 10.06 19.73
N ALA A 11 5.72 10.45 18.45
CA ALA A 11 5.66 9.50 17.34
C ALA A 11 6.90 8.57 17.30
N ALA A 12 8.10 9.11 17.53
CA ALA A 12 9.36 8.37 17.59
C ALA A 12 9.40 7.36 18.73
N ARG A 13 8.74 7.65 19.85
CA ARG A 13 8.61 6.74 21.00
C ARG A 13 7.46 5.73 20.86
N GLY A 14 6.61 5.87 19.84
CA GLY A 14 5.41 5.04 19.70
C GLY A 14 4.30 5.38 20.70
N ASP A 15 4.35 6.57 21.31
CA ASP A 15 3.44 7.06 22.35
C ASP A 15 2.22 7.82 21.76
N LEU A 16 1.83 7.53 20.52
CA LEU A 16 0.79 8.27 19.80
C LEU A 16 -0.61 8.14 20.44
N ASP A 17 -0.83 7.05 21.18
CA ASP A 17 -2.02 6.77 21.97
C ASP A 17 -2.21 7.74 23.13
N LYS A 18 -1.12 8.32 23.64
CA LYS A 18 -1.11 9.34 24.70
C LYS A 18 -1.47 10.74 24.19
N ILE A 19 -1.65 10.91 22.88
CA ILE A 19 -2.04 12.19 22.29
C ILE A 19 -3.56 12.28 22.23
N ILE A 20 -4.13 13.26 22.95
CA ILE A 20 -5.57 13.46 23.07
C ILE A 20 -5.96 14.75 22.35
N PHE A 21 -6.86 14.65 21.37
CA PHE A 21 -7.46 15.81 20.70
C PHE A 21 -8.76 16.15 21.42
N ASN A 22 -8.76 17.25 22.18
CA ASN A 22 -9.88 17.69 23.00
C ASN A 22 -10.43 19.03 22.50
N GLY A 23 -11.17 18.98 21.38
CA GLY A 23 -11.81 20.16 20.79
C GLY A 23 -10.81 21.25 20.40
N ASP A 24 -10.62 22.21 21.30
CA ASP A 24 -9.74 23.37 21.13
C ASP A 24 -8.29 23.11 21.49
N ASP A 25 -7.97 21.96 22.11
CA ASP A 25 -6.62 21.62 22.56
C ASP A 25 -6.15 20.24 22.06
N VAL A 26 -4.83 20.09 21.95
CA VAL A 26 -4.11 18.84 21.72
C VAL A 26 -3.18 18.60 22.90
N LEU A 27 -3.45 17.55 23.66
CA LEU A 27 -2.69 17.14 24.82
C LEU A 27 -1.72 16.03 24.43
N PHE A 28 -0.49 16.12 24.91
CA PHE A 28 0.58 15.14 24.71
C PHE A 28 0.96 14.58 26.07
N GLY A 29 0.33 13.45 26.43
CA GLY A 29 0.41 12.91 27.79
C GLY A 29 0.03 13.96 28.82
N ASP A 30 0.77 13.98 29.93
CA ASP A 30 0.67 15.01 30.97
C ASP A 30 1.73 16.13 30.78
N ASP A 31 2.55 16.05 29.73
CA ASP A 31 3.76 16.87 29.58
C ASP A 31 3.49 18.18 28.83
N TYR A 32 2.64 18.14 27.79
CA TYR A 32 2.38 19.31 26.94
C TYR A 32 0.91 19.43 26.54
N THR A 33 0.44 20.66 26.40
CA THR A 33 -0.86 21.01 25.82
C THR A 33 -0.67 22.17 24.86
N PHE A 34 -1.26 22.06 23.68
CA PHE A 34 -1.19 23.09 22.65
C PHE A 34 -2.57 23.35 22.05
N PRO A 35 -2.87 24.59 21.61
CA PRO A 35 -4.11 24.87 20.90
C PRO A 35 -4.23 24.04 19.62
N ALA A 36 -5.39 23.44 19.39
CA ALA A 36 -5.74 22.69 18.20
C ALA A 36 -5.62 23.53 16.91
N ASN A 37 -5.81 24.84 17.00
CA ASN A 37 -5.66 25.77 15.88
C ASN A 37 -4.23 26.32 15.72
N ALA A 38 -3.28 25.89 16.55
CA ALA A 38 -1.91 26.42 16.51
C ALA A 38 -1.32 26.23 15.11
N PRO A 39 -0.83 27.30 14.46
CA PRO A 39 -0.32 27.23 13.10
C PRO A 39 0.97 26.41 13.10
N THR A 40 1.03 25.44 12.20
CA THR A 40 2.20 24.58 12.00
C THR A 40 3.16 25.21 10.99
N ALA A 41 4.40 24.73 10.94
CA ALA A 41 5.36 25.17 9.92
C ALA A 41 4.97 24.73 8.48
N PHE A 42 3.87 23.98 8.31
CA PHE A 42 3.43 23.44 7.03
C PHE A 42 2.23 24.22 6.51
N THR A 43 2.28 24.63 5.25
CA THR A 43 1.24 25.43 4.60
C THR A 43 0.52 24.66 3.51
N SER A 44 -0.78 24.88 3.38
CA SER A 44 -1.57 24.35 2.26
C SER A 44 -1.15 24.99 0.96
N LYS A 45 -0.96 24.18 -0.08
CA LYS A 45 -0.59 24.67 -1.42
C LYS A 45 -1.72 25.45 -2.10
N GLN A 46 -2.96 25.20 -1.73
CA GLN A 46 -4.11 25.90 -2.32
C GLN A 46 -4.39 27.24 -1.66
N SER A 47 -4.35 27.29 -0.33
CA SER A 47 -4.70 28.49 0.43
C SER A 47 -3.50 29.32 0.89
N GLY A 48 -2.29 28.77 0.85
CA GLY A 48 -1.08 29.37 1.43
C GLY A 48 -1.10 29.45 2.96
N ARG A 49 -2.17 28.99 3.62
CA ARG A 49 -2.34 29.09 5.08
C ARG A 49 -1.65 27.93 5.79
N PRO A 50 -1.04 28.17 6.96
CA PRO A 50 -0.55 27.11 7.83
C PRO A 50 -1.65 26.11 8.18
N TYR A 51 -1.34 24.82 8.15
CA TYR A 51 -2.23 23.82 8.73
C TYR A 51 -2.28 24.00 10.24
N PRO A 52 -3.45 23.86 10.87
CA PRO A 52 -3.55 23.85 12.32
C PRO A 52 -2.98 22.55 12.89
N LEU A 53 -2.51 22.56 14.13
CA LEU A 53 -1.99 21.38 14.82
C LEU A 53 -2.99 20.22 14.89
N SER A 54 -4.29 20.52 14.94
CA SER A 54 -5.36 19.51 14.87
C SER A 54 -5.41 18.74 13.55
N ALA A 55 -4.89 19.31 12.46
CA ALA A 55 -4.69 18.63 11.18
C ALA A 55 -3.42 17.77 11.18
N ALA A 56 -2.54 17.95 12.17
CA ALA A 56 -1.41 17.07 12.44
C ALA A 56 -1.91 15.79 13.12
N ARG A 57 -2.47 14.88 12.32
CA ARG A 57 -2.88 13.56 12.79
C ARG A 57 -1.72 12.60 12.65
N PRO A 58 -1.05 12.13 13.72
CA PRO A 58 -0.22 10.95 13.59
C PRO A 58 -1.01 9.86 12.87
N LEU A 59 -0.36 9.09 12.01
CA LEU A 59 -0.96 7.86 11.50
C LEU A 59 -1.12 6.94 12.71
N LYS A 60 -2.30 7.04 13.34
CA LYS A 60 -2.54 6.59 14.71
C LYS A 60 -2.34 5.08 14.85
N ASP A 61 -2.47 4.35 13.75
CA ASP A 61 -2.22 2.93 13.70
C ASP A 61 -1.44 2.55 12.45
N ARG A 62 -0.60 1.51 12.61
CA ARG A 62 -0.01 0.67 11.56
C ARG A 62 -1.05 0.15 10.57
N ASN A 63 -2.31 0.19 10.97
CA ASN A 63 -3.42 0.00 10.08
C ASN A 63 -3.79 1.30 9.37
N ALA A 64 -3.91 2.51 9.92
CA ALA A 64 -4.63 3.67 9.31
C ALA A 64 -4.27 4.04 7.84
N VAL A 65 -3.02 3.89 7.40
CA VAL A 65 -2.62 4.02 5.96
C VAL A 65 -3.24 2.91 5.08
N LEU A 66 -3.59 1.80 5.71
CA LEU A 66 -4.24 0.57 5.25
C LEU A 66 -5.62 0.30 5.92
N ASP A 67 -6.12 1.20 6.79
CA ASP A 67 -7.34 1.10 7.64
C ASP A 67 -8.39 2.11 7.20
N ALA A 68 -8.36 2.46 5.92
CA ALA A 68 -9.60 2.45 5.15
C ALA A 68 -10.19 1.01 5.14
N ARG A 69 -10.50 0.47 6.34
CA ARG A 69 -11.07 -0.83 6.69
C ARG A 69 -10.18 -2.06 6.48
N GLY A 70 -9.03 -2.16 7.16
CA GLY A 70 -8.35 -3.38 7.64
C GLY A 70 -8.20 -4.58 6.69
N ARG A 71 -8.46 -4.40 5.40
CA ARG A 71 -8.68 -5.48 4.44
C ARG A 71 -7.69 -5.40 3.30
N ASP A 72 -6.79 -4.42 3.26
CA ASP A 72 -6.16 -4.07 2.00
C ASP A 72 -4.92 -4.89 1.71
N PHE A 73 -3.97 -4.94 2.65
CA PHE A 73 -2.78 -5.77 2.50
C PHE A 73 -3.09 -7.26 2.70
N LEU A 74 -4.06 -7.57 3.57
CA LEU A 74 -4.59 -8.91 3.73
C LEU A 74 -5.35 -9.38 2.48
N ALA A 75 -6.10 -8.49 1.81
CA ALA A 75 -6.70 -8.82 0.51
C ALA A 75 -5.66 -8.90 -0.60
N ILE A 76 -4.60 -8.09 -0.60
CA ILE A 76 -3.47 -8.25 -1.54
C ILE A 76 -2.87 -9.64 -1.36
N TYR A 77 -2.53 -10.01 -0.12
CA TYR A 77 -1.96 -11.31 0.22
C TYR A 77 -2.93 -12.46 -0.10
N HIS A 78 -4.20 -12.37 0.30
CA HIS A 78 -5.20 -13.40 -0.03
C HIS A 78 -5.55 -13.46 -1.52
N ALA A 79 -5.51 -12.34 -2.25
CA ALA A 79 -5.67 -12.34 -3.70
C ALA A 79 -4.48 -13.05 -4.35
N ALA A 80 -3.27 -12.82 -3.84
CA ALA A 80 -2.07 -13.55 -4.24
C ALA A 80 -2.24 -15.06 -3.99
N LEU A 81 -2.68 -15.44 -2.78
CA LEU A 81 -2.93 -16.84 -2.39
C LEU A 81 -3.98 -17.51 -3.27
N ARG A 82 -5.16 -16.91 -3.44
CA ARG A 82 -6.23 -17.46 -4.27
C ARG A 82 -5.78 -17.66 -5.71
N ARG A 83 -5.01 -16.71 -6.25
CA ARG A 83 -4.54 -16.76 -7.63
C ARG A 83 -3.51 -17.87 -7.83
N GLU A 84 -2.63 -18.09 -6.86
CA GLU A 84 -1.70 -19.22 -6.92
C GLU A 84 -2.42 -20.56 -6.76
N GLU A 85 -3.42 -20.64 -5.88
CA GLU A 85 -4.26 -21.83 -5.72
C GLU A 85 -5.02 -22.17 -7.02
N ASP A 86 -5.64 -21.17 -7.67
CA ASP A 86 -6.31 -21.34 -8.96
C ASP A 86 -5.32 -21.79 -10.05
N ARG A 87 -4.09 -21.27 -10.05
CA ARG A 87 -3.06 -21.66 -11.01
C ARG A 87 -2.63 -23.11 -10.83
N LEU A 88 -2.42 -23.55 -9.59
CA LEU A 88 -2.08 -24.94 -9.28
C LEU A 88 -3.22 -25.89 -9.66
N ARG A 89 -4.47 -25.56 -9.29
CA ARG A 89 -5.65 -26.35 -9.68
C ARG A 89 -5.81 -26.47 -11.20
N ASN A 90 -5.58 -25.38 -11.94
CA ASN A 90 -5.73 -25.39 -13.39
C ASN A 90 -4.57 -26.15 -14.09
N LYS A 91 -3.39 -26.23 -13.46
CA LYS A 91 -2.26 -27.05 -13.91
C LYS A 91 -2.52 -28.55 -13.69
N ASP A 92 -3.13 -28.91 -12.57
CA ASP A 92 -3.52 -30.29 -12.25
C ASP A 92 -4.78 -30.75 -13.02
N ALA A 93 -5.59 -29.81 -13.52
CA ALA A 93 -6.76 -30.07 -14.37
C ALA A 93 -6.43 -30.21 -15.87
N ALA A 94 -5.16 -30.05 -16.28
CA ALA A 94 -4.76 -30.35 -17.64
C ALA A 94 -4.83 -31.87 -17.85
N PRO A 95 -5.58 -32.39 -18.85
CA PRO A 95 -5.69 -33.84 -19.03
C PRO A 95 -4.32 -34.39 -19.45
N SER A 96 -3.72 -35.18 -18.56
CA SER A 96 -2.67 -36.12 -18.95
C SER A 96 -3.30 -37.07 -19.97
N ALA A 97 -3.04 -36.81 -21.25
CA ALA A 97 -3.46 -37.70 -22.31
C ALA A 97 -2.69 -39.01 -22.16
N THR A 98 -3.31 -40.03 -21.54
CA THR A 98 -3.09 -41.46 -21.80
C THR A 98 -4.04 -42.33 -20.95
N GLY A 99 -4.92 -43.09 -21.61
CA GLY A 99 -5.36 -44.40 -21.14
C GLY A 99 -6.71 -44.52 -20.41
N ARG A 100 -7.64 -45.27 -21.02
CA ARG A 100 -9.01 -45.64 -20.62
C ARG A 100 -9.11 -46.58 -19.40
N HIS A 101 -10.12 -46.39 -18.54
CA HIS A 101 -11.35 -47.24 -18.35
C HIS A 101 -12.07 -46.90 -17.01
N GLU A 102 -13.39 -46.74 -17.06
CA GLU A 102 -14.38 -46.52 -15.97
C GLU A 102 -14.77 -47.83 -15.22
N PRO A 103 -15.67 -47.84 -14.20
CA PRO A 103 -15.76 -47.05 -12.96
C PRO A 103 -16.11 -47.93 -11.71
N SER A 104 -15.89 -47.50 -10.45
CA SER A 104 -16.76 -47.90 -9.32
C SER A 104 -16.49 -47.18 -7.99
N ALA A 105 -17.59 -46.69 -7.40
CA ALA A 105 -17.95 -46.57 -5.98
C ALA A 105 -16.89 -46.30 -4.90
N ALA A 106 -16.99 -45.13 -4.24
CA ALA A 106 -17.34 -45.02 -2.81
C ALA A 106 -17.28 -43.55 -2.37
N ALA A 107 -18.45 -42.96 -2.11
CA ALA A 107 -18.58 -41.79 -1.27
C ALA A 107 -18.63 -42.27 0.19
N ALA A 108 -17.64 -41.88 1.01
CA ALA A 108 -17.80 -41.51 2.42
C ALA A 108 -16.44 -41.28 3.11
N ALA A 109 -16.43 -40.29 4.00
CA ALA A 109 -15.47 -40.01 5.08
C ALA A 109 -14.52 -38.83 4.85
N SER A 110 -15.09 -37.65 5.07
CA SER A 110 -14.47 -36.44 5.58
C SER A 110 -13.74 -36.66 6.92
N LEU A 111 -12.81 -35.74 7.21
CA LEU A 111 -12.07 -35.49 8.47
C LEU A 111 -10.65 -36.04 8.55
N ALA A 112 -9.78 -35.57 7.65
CA ALA A 112 -8.40 -35.30 8.02
C ALA A 112 -8.11 -33.84 7.67
N ASN A 113 -7.98 -33.02 8.71
CA ASN A 113 -7.59 -31.62 8.64
C ASN A 113 -6.18 -31.57 8.00
N PRO A 114 -5.98 -31.09 6.76
CA PRO A 114 -4.63 -30.94 6.26
C PRO A 114 -4.09 -29.67 6.91
N LYS A 115 -3.16 -29.88 7.84
CA LYS A 115 -2.28 -28.86 8.40
C LYS A 115 -1.89 -27.91 7.27
N LEU A 116 -2.19 -26.64 7.47
CA LEU A 116 -1.94 -25.52 6.58
C LEU A 116 -0.44 -25.18 6.61
N ASP A 117 0.36 -26.19 6.32
CA ASP A 117 1.82 -26.22 6.40
C ASP A 117 2.34 -26.76 5.08
N LYS A 118 1.99 -26.03 4.02
CA LYS A 118 2.83 -25.96 2.83
C LYS A 118 3.21 -24.50 2.73
N SER A 119 4.47 -24.22 3.03
CA SER A 119 5.15 -23.01 2.61
C SER A 119 4.65 -22.67 1.21
N LEU A 120 4.09 -21.46 1.06
CA LEU A 120 3.97 -20.80 -0.23
C LEU A 120 5.19 -21.20 -1.05
N GLY A 121 4.96 -21.83 -2.21
CA GLY A 121 6.02 -22.45 -2.99
C GLY A 121 7.24 -21.54 -3.04
N ASP A 122 8.38 -22.09 -2.65
CA ASP A 122 9.69 -21.44 -2.71
C ASP A 122 9.78 -20.68 -4.05
N GLY A 123 9.65 -19.34 -4.01
CA GLY A 123 9.73 -18.48 -5.19
C GLY A 123 8.51 -17.65 -5.63
N PHE A 124 7.31 -17.74 -5.03
CA PHE A 124 6.21 -16.81 -5.39
C PHE A 124 6.30 -15.48 -4.62
N VAL A 125 6.90 -14.46 -5.23
CA VAL A 125 6.99 -13.10 -4.67
C VAL A 125 5.98 -12.18 -5.36
N PRO A 126 4.95 -11.65 -4.66
CA PRO A 126 3.97 -10.76 -5.29
C PRO A 126 4.58 -9.42 -5.73
N ILE A 127 4.06 -8.86 -6.82
CA ILE A 127 4.51 -7.58 -7.40
C ILE A 127 3.49 -6.47 -7.11
N ILE A 128 3.99 -5.33 -6.65
CA ILE A 128 3.28 -4.05 -6.56
C ILE A 128 3.82 -3.12 -7.66
N LEU A 129 2.93 -2.57 -8.48
CA LEU A 129 3.29 -1.57 -9.47
C LEU A 129 3.15 -0.16 -8.91
N VAL A 130 4.16 0.67 -9.12
CA VAL A 130 4.10 2.12 -8.85
C VAL A 130 4.31 2.90 -10.14
N PRO A 131 3.79 4.12 -10.27
CA PRO A 131 4.06 4.94 -11.45
C PRO A 131 5.54 5.34 -11.51
N SER A 132 6.12 5.33 -12.71
CA SER A 132 7.44 5.93 -12.97
C SER A 132 7.38 7.46 -13.15
N ALA A 133 6.19 8.07 -13.04
CA ALA A 133 6.00 9.50 -13.29
C ALA A 133 6.42 10.35 -12.07
N SER A 134 7.26 11.35 -12.32
CA SER A 134 7.87 12.23 -11.31
C SER A 134 6.89 13.15 -10.56
N GLN A 135 5.64 13.26 -11.00
CA GLN A 135 4.60 14.08 -10.36
C GLN A 135 3.70 13.30 -9.39
N THR A 136 3.99 12.02 -9.17
CA THR A 136 3.18 11.19 -8.27
C THR A 136 3.66 11.23 -6.85
N LEU A 137 2.73 11.02 -5.92
CA LEU A 137 3.05 10.99 -4.50
C LEU A 137 3.88 9.76 -4.15
N ILE A 138 3.53 8.58 -4.67
CA ILE A 138 4.24 7.33 -4.42
C ILE A 138 4.95 6.86 -5.69
N THR A 139 6.28 6.71 -5.60
CA THR A 139 7.15 6.20 -6.66
C THR A 139 8.05 5.09 -6.11
N ILE A 140 8.86 4.49 -6.97
CA ILE A 140 9.86 3.50 -6.55
C ILE A 140 10.87 4.04 -5.51
N TYR A 141 11.03 5.36 -5.41
CA TYR A 141 12.00 5.99 -4.52
C TYR A 141 11.53 6.09 -3.05
N ASN A 142 10.23 6.18 -2.80
CA ASN A 142 9.67 6.43 -1.47
C ASN A 142 8.63 5.39 -1.02
N VAL A 143 8.26 4.45 -1.91
CA VAL A 143 7.28 3.40 -1.62
C VAL A 143 7.70 2.53 -0.43
N ARG A 144 8.99 2.36 -0.21
CA ARG A 144 9.51 1.60 0.92
C ARG A 144 9.18 2.28 2.24
N ASP A 145 9.58 3.55 2.39
CA ASP A 145 9.26 4.36 3.55
C ASP A 145 7.74 4.41 3.79
N PHE A 146 6.98 4.53 2.71
CA PHE A 146 5.53 4.61 2.78
C PHE A 146 4.87 3.31 3.24
N LEU A 147 5.36 2.14 2.81
CA LEU A 147 4.72 0.84 3.08
C LEU A 147 5.33 0.06 4.25
N GLU A 148 6.62 0.23 4.54
CA GLU A 148 7.31 -0.39 5.67
C GLU A 148 7.27 0.50 6.91
N ASP A 149 7.67 1.76 6.75
CA ASP A 149 7.85 2.70 7.86
C ASP A 149 6.59 3.55 8.11
N PHE A 150 5.62 3.51 7.18
CA PHE A 150 4.41 4.34 7.19
C PHE A 150 4.72 5.85 7.20
N VAL A 151 5.88 6.22 6.66
CA VAL A 151 6.30 7.61 6.55
C VAL A 151 6.23 8.00 5.07
N PHE A 152 5.53 9.09 4.78
CA PHE A 152 5.62 9.69 3.46
C PHE A 152 6.79 10.65 3.41
N VAL A 153 7.79 10.32 2.62
CA VAL A 153 8.85 11.24 2.20
C VAL A 153 8.60 11.63 0.75
N PRO A 154 8.60 12.93 0.39
CA PRO A 154 8.46 13.36 -0.99
C PRO A 154 9.47 12.68 -1.92
N SER A 155 9.01 12.23 -3.09
CA SER A 155 9.87 11.51 -4.06
C SER A 155 11.05 12.36 -4.55
N ASP A 156 10.88 13.68 -4.68
CA ASP A 156 11.95 14.61 -5.09
C ASP A 156 13.07 14.69 -4.03
N GLU A 157 12.73 14.63 -2.75
CA GLU A 157 13.70 14.58 -1.66
C GLU A 157 14.52 13.28 -1.71
N LYS A 158 13.86 12.12 -1.88
CA LYS A 158 14.56 10.83 -2.06
C LYS A 158 15.46 10.83 -3.29
N MET A 159 15.00 11.40 -4.40
CA MET A 159 15.81 11.54 -5.61
C MET A 159 17.03 12.44 -5.40
N ARG A 160 16.90 13.55 -4.65
CA ARG A 160 18.02 14.42 -4.29
C ARG A 160 19.02 13.70 -3.38
N ALA A 161 18.56 12.95 -2.40
CA ALA A 161 19.40 12.16 -1.50
C ALA A 161 20.17 11.06 -2.25
N MET A 162 19.55 10.46 -3.28
CA MET A 162 20.18 9.46 -4.14
C MET A 162 20.94 10.05 -5.34
N LYS A 163 21.21 11.37 -5.36
CA LYS A 163 21.93 12.00 -6.47
C LYS A 163 23.30 11.33 -6.67
N GLY A 164 23.53 10.80 -7.88
CA GLY A 164 24.74 10.06 -8.23
C GLY A 164 24.60 8.53 -8.13
N SER A 165 23.49 8.02 -7.59
CA SER A 165 23.14 6.59 -7.61
C SER A 165 22.16 6.28 -8.75
N PRO A 166 22.23 5.08 -9.35
CA PRO A 166 21.26 4.67 -10.35
C PRO A 166 19.86 4.53 -9.74
N LYS A 167 18.83 4.82 -10.54
CA LYS A 167 17.44 4.57 -10.16
C LYS A 167 17.25 3.07 -9.86
N PRO A 168 16.62 2.70 -8.72
CA PRO A 168 16.30 1.31 -8.43
C PRO A 168 15.39 0.73 -9.52
N GLU A 169 15.71 -0.47 -10.02
CA GLU A 169 14.84 -1.19 -10.95
C GLU A 169 13.75 -1.97 -10.21
N CYS A 170 14.07 -2.45 -9.01
CA CYS A 170 13.18 -3.19 -8.14
C CYS A 170 13.49 -2.81 -6.68
N VAL A 171 12.45 -2.71 -5.86
CA VAL A 171 12.56 -2.53 -4.40
C VAL A 171 11.86 -3.71 -3.73
N THR A 172 12.55 -4.38 -2.82
CA THR A 172 11.96 -5.46 -2.03
C THR A 172 11.42 -4.91 -0.71
N LEU A 173 10.18 -5.23 -0.38
CA LEU A 173 9.55 -4.93 0.90
C LEU A 173 9.42 -6.21 1.72
N GLN A 174 9.69 -6.15 3.02
CA GLN A 174 9.49 -7.28 3.94
C GLN A 174 8.50 -6.93 5.03
N LYS A 175 7.33 -7.56 4.99
CA LYS A 175 6.31 -7.36 6.03
C LYS A 175 6.40 -8.45 7.09
N LYS A 176 6.98 -8.12 8.24
CA LYS A 176 7.23 -9.02 9.37
C LYS A 176 5.96 -9.59 10.05
N HIS A 177 4.81 -8.96 9.87
CA HIS A 177 3.54 -9.35 10.50
C HIS A 177 2.38 -9.30 9.51
N VAL A 178 2.32 -10.27 8.59
CA VAL A 178 1.10 -10.55 7.84
C VAL A 178 0.31 -11.61 8.61
N ARG A 179 -0.79 -11.20 9.28
CA ARG A 179 -1.68 -12.14 9.99
C ARG A 179 -2.16 -13.20 9.00
N GLY A 180 -1.92 -14.47 9.32
CA GLY A 180 -2.32 -15.61 8.49
C GLY A 180 -1.28 -16.08 7.47
N ALA A 181 -0.10 -15.45 7.40
CA ALA A 181 0.96 -15.85 6.46
C ALA A 181 2.00 -16.83 7.02
N GLY A 182 1.92 -17.19 8.31
CA GLY A 182 2.91 -18.09 8.95
C GLY A 182 4.33 -17.50 9.09
N GLY A 183 4.59 -16.30 8.57
CA GLY A 183 5.89 -15.64 8.64
C GLY A 183 5.95 -14.31 7.87
N PRO A 184 7.15 -13.71 7.76
CA PRO A 184 7.37 -12.50 6.97
C PRO A 184 7.07 -12.75 5.48
N VAL A 185 6.35 -11.84 4.83
CA VAL A 185 6.07 -11.92 3.39
C VAL A 185 6.87 -10.84 2.67
N ALA A 186 7.60 -11.25 1.62
CA ALA A 186 8.32 -10.35 0.74
C ALA A 186 7.44 -9.89 -0.42
N PHE A 187 7.62 -8.65 -0.86
CA PHE A 187 6.98 -8.08 -2.05
C PHE A 187 8.03 -7.41 -2.91
N GLU A 188 7.87 -7.50 -4.23
CA GLU A 188 8.64 -6.70 -5.19
C GLU A 188 7.84 -5.46 -5.59
N VAL A 189 8.50 -4.32 -5.64
CA VAL A 189 7.95 -3.10 -6.22
C VAL A 189 8.69 -2.77 -7.50
N ARG A 190 7.94 -2.59 -8.59
CA ARG A 190 8.46 -2.26 -9.91
C ARG A 190 7.70 -1.07 -10.49
N ASP A 191 8.33 -0.32 -11.39
CA ASP A 191 7.74 0.88 -11.98
C ASP A 191 7.77 0.93 -13.51
N LYS A 192 8.30 -0.12 -14.14
CA LYS A 192 8.36 -0.30 -15.60
C LYS A 192 7.48 -1.49 -16.03
N PRO A 193 6.17 -1.29 -16.24
CA PRO A 193 5.26 -2.35 -16.71
C PRO A 193 5.75 -3.04 -17.99
N ALA A 194 6.39 -2.30 -18.90
CA ALA A 194 6.94 -2.83 -20.14
C ALA A 194 8.07 -3.86 -19.96
N SER A 195 8.68 -3.93 -18.78
CA SER A 195 9.71 -4.95 -18.46
C SER A 195 9.13 -6.27 -17.94
N LEU A 196 7.83 -6.30 -17.63
CA LEU A 196 7.18 -7.47 -17.05
C LEU A 196 6.91 -8.54 -18.11
N LYS A 197 7.29 -9.78 -17.79
CA LYS A 197 6.94 -10.96 -18.58
C LYS A 197 5.52 -11.43 -18.26
N ALA A 198 4.96 -12.34 -19.07
CA ALA A 198 3.62 -12.90 -18.84
C ALA A 198 3.47 -13.49 -17.43
N ASP A 199 4.48 -14.20 -16.94
CA ASP A 199 4.48 -14.76 -15.58
C ASP A 199 4.55 -13.68 -14.49
N ASP A 200 5.25 -12.57 -14.76
CA ASP A 200 5.31 -11.44 -13.81
C ASP A 200 3.94 -10.78 -13.67
N TRP A 201 3.20 -10.62 -14.78
CA TRP A 201 1.84 -10.08 -14.75
C TRP A 201 0.87 -10.94 -13.94
N ALA A 202 1.09 -12.25 -13.86
CA ALA A 202 0.33 -13.13 -12.96
C ALA A 202 0.61 -12.86 -11.48
N ARG A 203 1.80 -12.33 -11.14
CA ARG A 203 2.21 -11.95 -9.79
C ARG A 203 1.82 -10.52 -9.39
N VAL A 204 1.32 -9.71 -10.33
CA VAL A 204 0.87 -8.34 -10.02
C VAL A 204 -0.41 -8.38 -9.19
N VAL A 205 -0.30 -7.92 -7.94
CA VAL A 205 -1.38 -7.96 -6.95
C VAL A 205 -1.88 -6.58 -6.55
N ALA A 206 -1.07 -5.55 -6.77
CA ALA A 206 -1.45 -4.16 -6.51
C ALA A 206 -0.81 -3.17 -7.48
N VAL A 207 -1.45 -2.01 -7.62
CA VAL A 207 -1.01 -0.88 -8.43
C VAL A 207 -1.35 0.44 -7.73
N PHE A 208 -0.35 1.33 -7.61
CA PHE A 208 -0.57 2.75 -7.35
C PHE A 208 -0.91 3.46 -8.66
N VAL A 209 -2.05 4.13 -8.71
CA VAL A 209 -2.60 4.71 -9.94
C VAL A 209 -2.38 6.21 -10.01
N LEU A 210 -2.24 6.71 -11.23
CA LEU A 210 -2.13 8.12 -11.60
C LEU A 210 -3.49 8.83 -11.62
N GLY A 211 -4.58 8.07 -11.77
CA GLY A 211 -5.88 8.62 -12.15
C GLY A 211 -5.98 9.03 -13.62
N LYS A 212 -5.13 8.47 -14.48
CA LYS A 212 -5.16 8.67 -15.93
C LYS A 212 -5.24 7.33 -16.65
N GLU A 213 -6.20 7.16 -17.56
CA GLU A 213 -6.42 5.88 -18.26
C GLU A 213 -5.21 5.42 -19.08
N TRP A 214 -4.48 6.38 -19.67
CA TRP A 214 -3.27 6.07 -20.46
C TRP A 214 -2.19 5.35 -19.65
N GLN A 215 -2.24 5.38 -18.31
CA GLN A 215 -1.35 4.60 -17.45
C GLN A 215 -1.36 3.11 -17.80
N PHE A 216 -2.53 2.60 -18.19
CA PHE A 216 -2.77 1.19 -18.45
C PHE A 216 -2.59 0.81 -19.92
N LYS A 217 -2.06 1.73 -20.74
CA LYS A 217 -1.76 1.46 -22.14
C LYS A 217 -0.76 0.31 -22.23
N ASP A 218 -1.01 -0.61 -23.15
CA ASP A 218 -0.16 -1.79 -23.43
C ASP A 218 -0.07 -2.81 -22.29
N TRP A 219 -0.98 -2.74 -21.31
CA TRP A 219 -1.10 -3.75 -20.26
C TRP A 219 -1.92 -4.95 -20.76
N PRO A 220 -1.69 -6.18 -20.25
CA PRO A 220 -2.37 -7.39 -20.72
C PRO A 220 -3.79 -7.53 -20.15
N PHE A 221 -4.58 -6.45 -20.17
CA PHE A 221 -5.95 -6.39 -19.66
C PHE A 221 -6.85 -5.63 -20.65
N LYS A 222 -8.15 -5.95 -20.65
CA LYS A 222 -9.10 -5.30 -21.56
C LYS A 222 -9.36 -3.83 -21.24
N GLY A 223 -9.04 -3.40 -20.01
CA GLY A 223 -9.25 -2.03 -19.52
C GLY A 223 -9.24 -1.98 -17.99
N HIS A 224 -9.44 -0.79 -17.43
CA HIS A 224 -9.34 -0.56 -15.98
C HIS A 224 -10.31 -1.42 -15.15
N VAL A 225 -11.50 -1.72 -15.67
CA VAL A 225 -12.46 -2.61 -15.00
C VAL A 225 -11.89 -4.03 -14.82
N ASP A 226 -11.28 -4.59 -15.88
CA ASP A 226 -10.65 -5.92 -15.83
C ASP A 226 -9.41 -5.91 -14.91
N ILE A 227 -8.65 -4.82 -14.92
CA ILE A 227 -7.50 -4.61 -14.01
C ILE A 227 -7.99 -4.66 -12.57
N PHE A 228 -8.95 -3.82 -12.18
CA PHE A 228 -9.35 -3.67 -10.77
C PHE A 228 -10.27 -4.77 -10.24
N ASN A 229 -10.75 -5.66 -11.11
CA ASN A 229 -11.34 -6.94 -10.68
C ASN A 229 -10.26 -7.96 -10.26
N LYS A 230 -9.04 -7.82 -10.79
CA LYS A 230 -7.92 -8.76 -10.60
C LYS A 230 -6.81 -8.22 -9.70
N VAL A 231 -6.68 -6.90 -9.60
CA VAL A 231 -5.54 -6.18 -9.01
C VAL A 231 -6.02 -5.09 -8.05
N ILE A 232 -5.35 -5.05 -6.90
CA ILE A 232 -5.23 -4.00 -5.89
C ILE A 232 -5.06 -2.55 -6.37
N GLY A 233 -6.08 -1.78 -6.76
CA GLY A 233 -5.87 -0.37 -7.12
C GLY A 233 -5.79 0.59 -5.91
N PHE A 234 -4.75 1.42 -5.84
CA PHE A 234 -4.59 2.50 -4.85
C PHE A 234 -4.38 3.85 -5.52
N PHE A 235 -5.14 4.87 -5.13
CA PHE A 235 -4.93 6.25 -5.53
C PHE A 235 -4.56 7.08 -4.30
N VAL A 236 -3.38 7.68 -4.31
CA VAL A 236 -2.88 8.50 -3.21
C VAL A 236 -3.02 9.95 -3.61
N ARG A 237 -3.62 10.75 -2.73
CA ARG A 237 -3.79 12.21 -2.90
C ARG A 237 -3.54 12.92 -1.58
N PHE A 238 -3.35 14.23 -1.60
CA PHE A 238 -3.43 15.01 -0.38
C PHE A 238 -4.89 15.29 -0.01
N GLU A 239 -5.18 15.44 1.27
CA GLU A 239 -6.55 15.69 1.74
C GLU A 239 -7.10 17.01 1.22
N ASP A 240 -6.24 18.03 1.12
CA ASP A 240 -6.59 19.34 0.59
C ASP A 240 -6.56 19.39 -0.94
N ASP A 241 -6.18 18.33 -1.65
CA ASP A 241 -6.32 18.30 -3.11
C ASP A 241 -7.79 18.46 -3.50
N SER A 242 -8.03 19.20 -4.58
CA SER A 242 -9.39 19.47 -5.07
C SER A 242 -10.17 18.16 -5.25
N VAL A 243 -11.48 18.18 -5.01
CA VAL A 243 -12.32 16.99 -5.19
C VAL A 243 -12.23 16.44 -6.63
N ASP A 244 -11.95 17.32 -7.59
CA ASP A 244 -11.75 16.98 -8.99
C ASP A 244 -10.50 16.12 -9.25
N SER A 245 -9.48 16.18 -8.38
CA SER A 245 -8.27 15.33 -8.47
C SER A 245 -8.61 13.84 -8.50
N ALA A 246 -9.69 13.44 -7.81
CA ALA A 246 -10.14 12.06 -7.72
C ALA A 246 -11.36 11.75 -8.61
N LYS A 247 -11.85 12.70 -9.43
CA LYS A 247 -13.13 12.56 -10.15
C LYS A 247 -13.18 11.33 -11.07
N VAL A 248 -12.12 11.12 -11.85
CA VAL A 248 -11.99 9.96 -12.75
C VAL A 248 -11.81 8.68 -11.93
N VAL A 249 -10.92 8.73 -10.94
CA VAL A 249 -10.57 7.61 -10.06
C VAL A 249 -11.77 7.09 -9.27
N LYS A 250 -12.70 7.96 -8.86
CA LYS A 250 -13.94 7.58 -8.15
C LYS A 250 -14.85 6.65 -8.96
N GLN A 251 -14.69 6.61 -10.29
CA GLN A 251 -15.44 5.70 -11.16
C GLN A 251 -14.79 4.32 -11.26
N TRP A 252 -13.58 4.16 -10.73
CA TRP A 252 -12.83 2.91 -10.74
C TRP A 252 -12.94 2.20 -9.39
N ASN A 253 -12.82 0.86 -9.39
CA ASN A 253 -12.76 0.06 -8.17
C ASN A 253 -11.38 0.15 -7.49
N VAL A 254 -11.05 1.34 -7.00
CA VAL A 254 -9.75 1.67 -6.41
C VAL A 254 -9.90 2.31 -5.04
N LYS A 255 -8.91 2.11 -4.19
CA LYS A 255 -8.89 2.62 -2.82
C LYS A 255 -8.20 3.98 -2.79
N ILE A 256 -8.89 4.98 -2.25
CA ILE A 256 -8.35 6.33 -2.14
C ILE A 256 -7.69 6.48 -0.77
N ILE A 257 -6.41 6.82 -0.75
CA ILE A 257 -5.63 7.15 0.43
C ILE A 257 -5.42 8.67 0.42
N SER A 258 -5.95 9.36 1.42
CA SER A 258 -5.73 10.80 1.59
C SER A 258 -4.62 11.03 2.61
N LEU A 259 -3.58 11.77 2.19
CA LEU A 259 -2.46 12.17 3.03
C LEU A 259 -2.70 13.55 3.63
N LEU A 260 -2.40 13.69 4.92
CA LEU A 260 -2.35 14.97 5.62
C LEU A 260 -0.93 15.52 5.54
N TYR A 261 -0.75 16.70 4.92
CA TYR A 261 0.55 17.37 4.74
C TYR A 261 1.37 17.57 6.02
N CYS A 262 0.70 17.63 7.17
CA CYS A 262 1.38 17.85 8.43
C CYS A 262 2.18 16.60 8.85
N VAL A 263 1.61 15.41 8.68
CA VAL A 263 2.23 14.12 9.07
C VAL A 263 3.51 13.81 8.29
N THR A 264 3.53 14.22 7.02
CA THR A 264 4.57 13.85 6.08
C THR A 264 5.92 14.52 6.35
N ASN A 265 5.90 15.73 6.91
CA ASN A 265 7.12 16.49 7.16
C ASN A 265 7.54 16.50 8.63
N LEU A 266 6.70 16.01 9.54
CA LEU A 266 7.07 15.84 10.94
C LEU A 266 8.27 14.90 11.12
N TRP A 267 8.54 14.02 10.16
CA TRP A 267 9.66 13.08 10.21
C TRP A 267 10.85 13.45 9.30
N CYS A 268 10.70 14.50 8.48
CA CYS A 268 11.77 15.04 7.64
C CYS A 268 12.33 16.32 8.25
N ARG A 269 13.19 16.19 9.27
CA ARG A 269 14.25 17.15 9.63
C ARG A 269 15.16 16.63 10.74
#